data_AF-A0A1G2G8P5-F1
#
_entry.id   AF-A0A1G2G8P5-F1
#
_cell.length_a   1.000
_cell.length_b   1.000
_cell.length_c   1.000
_cell.angle_alpha   90.00
_cell.angle_beta   90.00
_cell.angle_gamma   90.00
#
_symmetry.space_group_name_H-M   'P 1'
#
loop_
_entity.id
_entity.type
_entity.pdbx_description
1 polymer ?
#
loop_
_entity_poly.entity_id
_entity_poly.type
_entity_poly.pdbx_seq_one_letter_code
_entity_poly.pdbx_strand_id
1 'polypeptide(L)' 'MSVKTAKKLESYTRTFIVEAIKDIISDPDFGFELTERAKRRLTIARTTTGKGKSFSEVRKKY' A
#
# COMPACT_ATOMS: atom_id res chain seq x y z
N MET A 1 22.60 -29.94 -15.65
CA MET A 1 21.30 -30.12 -14.96
C MET A 1 20.22 -30.39 -16.01
N SER A 2 19.34 -31.38 -15.79
CA SER A 2 18.30 -31.77 -16.75
C SER A 2 17.27 -30.65 -16.97
N VAL A 3 16.94 -30.35 -18.22
CA VAL A 3 16.00 -29.28 -18.64
C VAL A 3 14.61 -29.42 -17.99
N LYS A 4 14.21 -30.65 -17.64
CA LYS A 4 12.94 -30.93 -16.94
C LYS A 4 12.90 -30.38 -15.52
N THR A 5 14.05 -30.34 -14.83
CA THR A 5 14.16 -29.86 -13.45
C THR A 5 14.04 -28.33 -13.38
N ALA A 6 14.58 -27.63 -14.38
CA ALA A 6 14.49 -26.17 -14.48
C ALA A 6 13.04 -25.68 -14.72
N LYS A 7 12.29 -26.34 -15.61
CA LYS A 7 10.86 -26.04 -15.84
C LYS A 7 10.00 -26.25 -14.60
N LYS A 8 10.29 -27.29 -13.80
CA LYS A 8 9.58 -27.57 -12.55
C LYS A 8 9.87 -26.52 -11.48
N LEU A 9 11.11 -26.04 -11.41
CA LEU A 9 11.51 -24.94 -10.52
C LEU A 9 10.81 -23.63 -10.90
N GLU A 10 10.73 -23.31 -12.19
CA GLU A 10 10.00 -22.14 -12.72
C GLU A 10 8.50 -22.20 -12.35
N SER A 11 7.89 -23.38 -12.46
CA SER A 11 6.50 -23.60 -12.06
C SER A 11 6.28 -23.37 -10.56
N TYR A 12 7.20 -23.84 -9.71
CA TYR A 12 7.10 -23.65 -8.27
C TYR A 12 7.22 -22.18 -7.88
N THR A 13 8.21 -21.48 -8.44
CA THR A 13 8.39 -20.04 -8.21
C THR A 13 7.17 -19.24 -8.64
N ARG A 14 6.55 -19.60 -9.77
CA ARG A 14 5.32 -18.94 -10.23
C ARG A 14 4.16 -19.15 -9.26
N THR A 15 3.95 -20.39 -8.79
CA THR A 15 2.91 -20.69 -7.79
C THR A 15 3.13 -19.91 -6.51
N PHE A 16 4.37 -19.88 -6.00
CA PHE A 16 4.74 -19.14 -4.79
C PHE A 16 4.46 -17.64 -4.91
N ILE A 17 4.80 -17.03 -6.05
CA ILE A 17 4.52 -15.60 -6.30
C ILE A 17 3.01 -15.35 -6.34
N VAL A 18 2.25 -16.21 -7.01
CA VAL A 18 0.79 -16.06 -7.13
C VAL A 18 0.10 -16.20 -5.77
N GLU A 19 0.54 -17.15 -4.94
CA GLU A 19 0.04 -17.33 -3.57
C GLU A 19 0.35 -16.11 -2.71
N ALA A 20 1.59 -15.62 -2.71
CA ALA A 20 1.98 -14.43 -1.97
C ALA A 20 1.16 -13.17 -2.37
N ILE A 21 0.89 -13.00 -3.67
CA ILE A 21 0.04 -11.90 -4.15
C ILE A 21 -1.41 -12.07 -3.68
N LYS A 22 -1.94 -13.30 -3.71
CA LYS A 22 -3.30 -13.59 -3.22
C LYS A 22 -3.42 -13.31 -1.73
N ASP A 23 -2.46 -13.72 -0.93
CA ASP A 23 -2.47 -13.50 0.52
C ASP A 23 -2.50 -12.00 0.85
N ILE A 24 -1.69 -11.21 0.13
CA ILE A 24 -1.65 -9.75 0.28
C ILE A 24 -2.98 -9.09 -0.14
N ILE A 25 -3.56 -9.48 -1.28
CA ILE A 25 -4.82 -8.88 -1.76
C ILE A 25 -6.03 -9.33 -0.91
N SER A 26 -5.96 -10.53 -0.34
CA SER A 26 -7.03 -11.09 0.49
C SER A 26 -6.98 -10.61 1.93
N ASP A 27 -5.91 -9.92 2.33
CA ASP A 27 -5.81 -9.27 3.62
C ASP A 27 -6.77 -8.06 3.66
N PRO A 28 -7.83 -8.10 4.48
CA PRO A 28 -8.83 -7.04 4.59
C PRO A 28 -8.24 -5.72 5.11
N ASP A 29 -7.06 -5.78 5.76
CA ASP A 29 -6.34 -4.64 6.28
C ASP A 29 -5.20 -4.18 5.34
N PHE A 30 -5.08 -4.79 4.15
CA PHE A 30 -4.08 -4.41 3.16
C PHE A 30 -4.27 -2.96 2.70
N GLY A 31 -3.26 -2.14 2.96
CA GLY A 31 -3.29 -0.70 2.66
C GLY A 31 -4.11 0.15 3.65
N PHE A 32 -4.70 -0.46 4.68
CA PHE A 32 -5.37 0.26 5.77
C PHE A 32 -4.37 0.75 6.84
N GLU A 33 -3.18 0.16 6.92
CA GLU A 33 -2.11 0.72 7.73
C GLU A 33 -1.52 1.99 7.10
N LEU A 34 -1.76 3.12 7.75
CA LEU A 34 -1.09 4.36 7.40
C LEU A 34 0.42 4.21 7.55
N THR A 35 1.18 4.62 6.53
CA THR A 35 2.64 4.74 6.66
C THR A 35 3.00 5.64 7.85
N GLU A 36 4.15 5.39 8.49
CA GLU A 36 4.65 6.23 9.60
C GLU A 36 4.70 7.72 9.24
N ARG A 37 5.00 8.03 7.98
CA ARG A 37 4.96 9.40 7.45
C ARG A 37 3.54 9.98 7.44
N ALA A 38 2.54 9.21 7.04
CA ALA A 38 1.15 9.61 7.05
C ALA A 38 0.62 9.77 8.49
N LYS A 39 0.97 8.86 9.41
CA LYS A 39 0.65 8.97 10.84
C LYS A 39 1.21 10.28 11.43
N ARG A 40 2.49 10.58 11.23
CA ARG A 40 3.12 11.83 11.70
C ARG A 40 2.43 13.08 11.14
N ARG A 41 2.09 13.10 9.85
CA ARG A 41 1.36 14.21 9.22
C ARG A 41 -0.03 14.42 9.85
N LEU A 42 -0.76 13.33 10.12
CA LEU A 42 -2.06 13.38 10.79
C LEU A 42 -1.94 13.88 12.23
N THR A 43 -0.93 13.43 12.97
CA THR A 43 -0.65 13.92 14.32
C THR A 43 -0.40 15.43 14.31
N ILE A 44 0.43 15.93 13.39
CA ILE A 44 0.69 17.36 13.23
C ILE A 44 -0.59 18.11 12.85
N ALA A 45 -1.36 17.60 11.88
CA ALA A 45 -2.62 18.24 11.48
C ALA A 45 -3.64 18.32 12.62
N ARG A 46 -3.69 17.30 13.49
CA ARG A 46 -4.56 17.26 14.66
C ARG A 46 -4.13 18.26 15.75
N THR A 47 -2.83 18.44 15.97
CA THR A 47 -2.30 19.35 17.00
C THR A 47 -2.22 20.80 16.53
N THR A 48 -2.14 21.01 15.21
CA THR A 48 -2.14 22.36 14.62
C THR A 48 -3.58 22.86 14.56
N THR A 49 -4.00 23.64 15.56
CA THR A 49 -5.28 24.36 15.63
C THR A 49 -5.37 25.52 14.62
N GLY A 50 -5.02 25.26 13.36
CA GLY A 50 -5.25 26.19 12.26
C GLY A 50 -6.71 26.12 11.81
N LYS A 51 -7.36 27.28 11.60
CA LYS A 51 -8.67 27.33 10.93
C LYS A 51 -8.58 26.57 9.61
N GLY A 52 -9.42 25.54 9.45
CA GLY A 52 -9.52 24.80 8.18
C GLY A 52 -9.83 25.77 7.05
N LYS A 53 -9.27 25.53 5.86
CA LYS A 53 -9.61 26.33 4.68
C LYS A 53 -10.98 25.92 4.16
N SER A 54 -11.79 26.91 3.78
CA SER A 54 -13.05 26.65 3.11
C SER A 54 -12.81 26.03 1.72
N PHE A 55 -13.79 25.28 1.24
CA PHE A 55 -13.73 24.67 -0.10
C PHE A 55 -13.52 25.72 -1.21
N SER A 56 -14.14 26.89 -1.08
CA SER A 56 -13.98 28.02 -2.00
C SER A 56 -12.55 28.53 -2.07
N GLU A 57 -11.84 28.57 -0.95
CA GLU A 57 -10.41 28.98 -0.90
C GLU A 57 -9.49 27.93 -1.53
N VAL A 58 -9.82 26.64 -1.38
CA VAL A 58 -9.06 25.56 -2.02
C VAL A 58 -9.21 25.61 -3.54
N ARG A 59 -10.45 25.74 -4.03
CA ARG A 59 -10.78 25.79 -5.47
C ARG A 59 -10.20 27.01 -6.20
N LYS A 60 -9.92 28.10 -5.49
CA LYS A 60 -9.32 29.30 -6.11
C LYS A 60 -7.80 29.17 -6.30
N LYS A 61 -7.16 28.27 -5.53
CA LYS A 61 -5.70 28.09 -5.51
C LYS A 61 -5.22 26.97 -6.45
N TYR A 62 -6.04 25.94 -6.65
CA TYR A 62 -5.78 24.78 -7.49
C TYR A 62 -6.90 24.64 -8.51
#